data_AF-A0A507FC10-F1
#
_entry.id   AF-A0A507FC10-F1
#
_cell.length_a   1.000
_cell.length_b   1.000
_cell.length_c   1.000
_cell.angle_alpha   90.00
_cell.angle_beta   90.00
_cell.angle_gamma   90.00
#
_symmetry.space_group_name_H-M   'P 1'
#
loop_
_entity.id
_entity.type
_entity.pdbx_description
1 polymer ?
#
loop_
_entity_poly.entity_id
_entity_poly.type
_entity_poly.pdbx_seq_one_letter_code
_entity_poly.pdbx_strand_id
1 'polypeptide(L)'
;MQSQPQAPAQLISLSQIRKMASIIDPREKLDADLEQMLVEVATDFLADAGTQALALAQHRGEDTVNVDDVMLAIDRKYHIKVPGFNQDIQTVSAKAGVKKMPTRAHAGAVQAIRAAAVAEDKKQRKKKGELDTGSSSGRGRRKRV
;
A
#
# COMPACT_ATOMS: atom_id res chain seq x y z
N MET A 1 0.82 -30.57 -36.12
CA MET A 1 1.56 -29.29 -36.27
C MET A 1 2.18 -28.96 -34.92
N GLN A 2 3.44 -29.33 -34.70
CA GLN A 2 4.17 -29.00 -33.48
C GLN A 2 4.62 -27.53 -33.58
N SER A 3 3.97 -26.65 -32.83
CA SER A 3 4.47 -25.29 -32.59
C SER A 3 5.65 -25.39 -31.62
N GLN A 4 6.85 -25.10 -32.12
CA GLN A 4 8.03 -24.85 -31.29
C GLN A 4 7.70 -23.81 -30.20
N PRO A 5 8.15 -24.01 -28.95
CA PRO A 5 8.17 -22.91 -27.99
C PRO A 5 9.17 -21.87 -28.52
N GLN A 6 8.65 -20.73 -28.98
CA GLN A 6 9.48 -19.55 -29.21
C GLN A 6 10.17 -19.25 -27.87
N ALA A 7 11.50 -19.24 -27.85
CA ALA A 7 12.22 -18.67 -26.72
C ALA A 7 11.65 -17.27 -26.47
N PRO A 8 11.40 -16.87 -25.21
CA PRO A 8 10.82 -15.57 -24.93
C PRO A 8 11.68 -14.51 -25.63
N ALA A 9 11.08 -13.79 -26.58
CA ALA A 9 11.78 -12.74 -27.29
C ALA A 9 12.41 -11.82 -26.23
N GLN A 10 13.73 -11.69 -26.23
CA GLN A 10 14.40 -10.88 -25.23
C GLN A 10 14.11 -9.41 -25.55
N LEU A 11 13.05 -8.88 -24.93
CA LEU A 11 12.51 -7.55 -25.22
C LEU A 11 13.44 -6.43 -24.72
N ILE A 12 14.27 -6.74 -23.71
CA ILE A 12 15.20 -5.83 -23.08
C ILE A 12 16.62 -6.37 -23.26
N SER A 13 17.45 -5.60 -23.95
CA SER A 13 18.85 -5.94 -24.22
C SER A 13 19.79 -5.30 -23.21
N LEU A 14 20.94 -5.96 -22.96
CA LEU A 14 21.98 -5.46 -22.05
C LEU A 14 22.48 -4.04 -22.43
N SER A 15 22.50 -3.71 -23.72
CA SER A 15 22.91 -2.38 -24.19
C SER A 15 21.92 -1.29 -23.76
N GLN A 16 20.62 -1.58 -23.67
CA GLN A 16 19.62 -0.65 -23.16
C GLN A 16 19.78 -0.39 -21.67
N ILE A 17 20.04 -1.44 -20.87
CA ILE A 17 20.31 -1.30 -19.43
C ILE A 17 21.55 -0.43 -19.19
N ARG A 18 22.65 -0.69 -19.90
CA ARG A 18 23.87 0.14 -19.81
C ARG A 18 23.61 1.60 -20.17
N LYS A 19 22.84 1.84 -21.23
CA LYS A 19 22.45 3.19 -21.64
C LYS A 19 21.58 3.89 -20.58
N MET A 20 20.68 3.16 -19.93
CA MET A 20 19.87 3.73 -18.85
C MET A 20 20.71 4.01 -17.61
N ALA A 21 21.63 3.12 -17.25
CA ALA A 21 22.55 3.32 -16.14
C ALA A 21 23.40 4.59 -16.32
N SER A 22 23.91 4.83 -17.53
CA SER A 22 24.71 6.03 -17.81
C SER A 22 23.92 7.34 -17.80
N ILE A 23 22.60 7.31 -18.00
CA ILE A 23 21.72 8.47 -17.82
C ILE A 23 21.57 8.82 -16.34
N ILE A 24 21.60 7.82 -15.45
CA ILE A 24 21.49 7.99 -14.00
C ILE A 24 22.84 8.42 -13.41
N ASP A 25 23.88 7.63 -13.65
CA ASP A 25 25.26 7.94 -13.28
C ASP A 25 26.25 7.52 -14.39
N PRO A 26 26.89 8.48 -15.08
CA PRO A 26 27.88 8.18 -16.11
C PRO A 26 29.19 7.54 -15.60
N ARG A 27 29.47 7.60 -14.29
CA ARG A 27 30.74 7.12 -13.70
C ARG A 27 30.66 5.69 -13.21
N GLU A 28 29.45 5.21 -12.93
CA GLU A 28 29.21 3.87 -12.42
C GLU A 28 29.20 2.85 -13.57
N LYS A 29 29.83 1.69 -13.36
CA LYS A 29 29.84 0.56 -14.29
C LYS A 29 29.22 -0.63 -13.58
N LEU A 30 28.17 -1.19 -14.18
CA LEU A 30 27.51 -2.38 -13.68
C LEU A 30 28.34 -3.62 -14.04
N ASP A 31 28.37 -4.59 -13.13
CA ASP A 31 28.98 -5.90 -13.37
C ASP A 31 28.06 -6.75 -14.26
N ALA A 32 28.62 -7.69 -15.01
CA ALA A 32 27.89 -8.52 -15.96
C ALA A 32 26.74 -9.31 -15.31
N ASP A 33 26.97 -9.87 -14.12
CA ASP A 33 25.95 -10.62 -13.38
C ASP A 33 24.79 -9.72 -12.93
N LEU A 34 25.11 -8.48 -12.53
CA LEU A 34 24.12 -7.52 -12.08
C LEU A 34 23.31 -6.96 -13.27
N GLU A 35 23.95 -6.73 -14.42
CA GLU A 35 23.26 -6.36 -15.65
C GLU A 35 22.25 -7.44 -16.07
N GLN A 36 22.65 -8.71 -16.00
CA GLN A 36 21.77 -9.84 -16.33
C GLN A 36 20.58 -9.94 -15.37
N MET A 37 20.82 -9.78 -14.07
CA MET A 37 19.75 -9.74 -13.07
C MET A 37 18.78 -8.59 -13.31
N LEU A 38 19.28 -7.39 -13.68
CA LEU A 38 18.41 -6.25 -14.01
C LEU A 38 17.56 -6.50 -15.26
N VAL A 39 18.10 -7.19 -16.26
CA VAL A 39 17.33 -7.60 -17.45
C VAL A 39 16.20 -8.55 -17.08
N GLU A 40 16.46 -9.51 -16.19
CA GLU A 40 15.45 -10.46 -15.71
C GLU A 40 14.34 -9.74 -14.95
N VAL A 41 14.70 -8.90 -13.97
CA VAL A 41 13.72 -8.12 -13.19
C VAL A 41 12.88 -7.20 -14.10
N ALA A 42 13.49 -6.57 -15.09
CA ALA A 42 12.77 -5.71 -16.02
C ALA A 42 11.84 -6.50 -16.97
N THR A 43 12.23 -7.72 -17.33
CA THR A 43 11.39 -8.63 -18.13
C THR A 43 10.18 -9.09 -17.33
N ASP A 44 10.39 -9.46 -16.06
CA ASP A 44 9.31 -9.85 -15.16
C ASP A 44 8.33 -8.69 -14.91
N PHE A 45 8.85 -7.47 -14.72
CA PHE A 45 8.02 -6.26 -14.63
C PHE A 45 7.09 -6.12 -15.84
N LEU A 46 7.60 -6.33 -17.06
CA LEU A 46 6.81 -6.18 -18.28
C LEU A 46 5.75 -7.29 -18.41
N ALA A 47 6.11 -8.53 -18.10
CA ALA A 47 5.18 -9.65 -18.10
C ALA A 47 4.04 -9.45 -17.09
N ASP A 48 4.39 -9.00 -15.88
CA ASP A 48 3.43 -8.69 -14.82
C ASP A 48 2.51 -7.52 -15.19
N ALA A 49 3.07 -6.40 -15.65
CA ALA A 49 2.29 -5.22 -16.06
C ALA A 49 1.37 -5.55 -17.24
N GLY A 50 1.86 -6.32 -18.23
CA GLY A 50 1.07 -6.77 -19.37
C GLY A 50 -0.07 -7.71 -18.98
N THR A 51 0.20 -8.68 -18.10
CA THR A 51 -0.83 -9.62 -17.61
C THR A 51 -1.94 -8.87 -16.86
N GLN A 52 -1.58 -7.91 -16.02
CA GLN A 52 -2.57 -7.09 -15.30
C GLN A 52 -3.36 -6.18 -16.23
N ALA A 53 -2.70 -5.57 -17.23
CA ALA A 53 -3.39 -4.74 -18.21
C ALA A 53 -4.40 -5.56 -19.03
N LEU A 54 -4.05 -6.78 -19.45
CA LEU A 54 -4.96 -7.71 -20.11
C LEU A 54 -6.14 -8.09 -19.21
N ALA A 55 -5.89 -8.39 -17.94
CA ALA A 55 -6.95 -8.70 -16.97
C ALA A 55 -7.91 -7.51 -16.74
N LEU A 56 -7.39 -6.27 -16.75
CA LEU A 56 -8.20 -5.06 -16.66
C LEU A 56 -9.03 -4.80 -17.93
N ALA A 57 -8.46 -5.02 -19.11
CA ALA A 57 -9.20 -4.92 -20.37
C ALA A 57 -10.38 -5.90 -20.40
N GLN A 58 -10.13 -7.17 -20.03
CA GLN A 58 -11.16 -8.19 -19.88
C GLN A 58 -12.22 -7.80 -18.83
N HIS A 59 -11.82 -7.17 -17.73
CA HIS A 59 -12.76 -6.69 -16.71
C HIS A 59 -13.71 -5.60 -17.23
N ARG A 60 -13.29 -4.79 -18.20
CA ARG A 60 -14.18 -3.83 -18.89
C ARG A 60 -15.06 -4.48 -19.96
N GLY A 61 -14.76 -5.73 -20.34
CA GLY A 61 -15.43 -6.44 -21.42
C GLY A 61 -14.90 -6.10 -22.81
N GLU A 62 -13.68 -5.55 -22.91
CA GLU A 62 -13.00 -5.27 -24.17
C GLU A 62 -11.88 -6.29 -24.44
N ASP A 63 -11.76 -6.75 -25.69
CA ASP A 63 -10.67 -7.64 -26.12
C ASP A 63 -9.39 -6.86 -26.53
N THR A 64 -9.44 -5.53 -26.46
CA THR A 64 -8.33 -4.64 -26.79
C THR A 64 -7.79 -3.95 -25.54
N VAL A 65 -6.47 -3.99 -25.35
CA VAL A 65 -5.81 -3.30 -24.22
C VAL A 65 -5.74 -1.81 -24.50
N ASN A 66 -6.25 -0.99 -23.59
CA ASN A 66 -6.14 0.47 -23.66
C ASN A 66 -5.00 0.96 -22.76
N VAL A 67 -4.55 2.19 -23.01
CA VAL A 67 -3.50 2.85 -22.23
C VAL A 67 -3.88 2.94 -20.75
N ASP A 68 -5.16 3.14 -20.45
CA ASP A 68 -5.67 3.21 -19.08
C ASP A 68 -5.47 1.91 -18.29
N ASP A 69 -5.50 0.75 -18.94
CA ASP A 69 -5.26 -0.55 -18.28
C ASP A 69 -3.82 -0.67 -17.80
N VAL A 70 -2.90 -0.33 -18.68
CA VAL A 70 -1.46 -0.40 -18.41
C VAL A 70 -1.08 0.61 -17.33
N MET A 71 -1.58 1.84 -17.45
CA MET A 71 -1.29 2.89 -16.48
C MET A 71 -1.88 2.58 -15.10
N LEU A 72 -3.09 2.04 -15.02
CA LEU A 72 -3.69 1.63 -13.74
C LEU A 72 -2.93 0.47 -13.09
N ALA A 73 -2.51 -0.53 -13.87
CA ALA A 73 -1.71 -1.65 -13.38
C ALA A 73 -0.39 -1.16 -12.76
N ILE A 74 0.30 -0.25 -13.45
CA ILE A 74 1.60 0.28 -13.02
C ILE A 74 1.49 1.16 -11.76
N ASP A 75 0.52 2.09 -11.70
CA ASP A 75 0.34 2.97 -10.52
C ASP A 75 -0.06 2.18 -9.27
N ARG A 76 -0.89 1.13 -9.44
CA ARG A 76 -1.38 0.33 -8.30
C ARG A 76 -0.36 -0.64 -7.75
N LYS A 77 0.42 -1.31 -8.61
CA LYS A 77 1.38 -2.34 -8.18
C LYS A 77 2.77 -1.80 -7.92
N TYR A 78 3.27 -0.91 -8.79
CA TYR A 78 4.65 -0.43 -8.74
C TYR A 78 4.77 1.01 -8.22
N HIS A 79 3.64 1.71 -8.01
CA HIS A 79 3.59 3.10 -7.54
C HIS A 79 4.36 4.08 -8.45
N ILE A 80 4.48 3.73 -9.73
CA ILE A 80 5.11 4.56 -10.75
C ILE A 80 4.02 5.38 -11.43
N LYS A 81 4.21 6.71 -11.46
CA LYS A 81 3.33 7.64 -12.17
C LYS A 81 4.04 8.20 -13.37
N VAL A 82 3.53 7.89 -14.55
CA VAL A 82 4.02 8.41 -15.83
C VAL A 82 3.41 9.81 -16.07
N PRO A 83 4.21 10.88 -16.12
CA PRO A 83 3.71 12.22 -16.42
C PRO A 83 3.06 12.27 -17.81
N GLY A 84 1.97 13.02 -17.96
CA GLY A 84 1.25 13.18 -19.23
C GLY A 84 0.25 12.07 -19.57
N PHE A 85 0.29 10.91 -18.91
CA PHE A 85 -0.64 9.79 -19.17
C PHE A 85 -1.65 9.53 -18.05
N ASN A 86 -1.38 10.01 -16.83
CA ASN A 86 -2.16 9.66 -15.63
C ASN A 86 -3.23 10.69 -15.23
N GLN A 87 -3.65 11.59 -16.13
CA GLN A 87 -4.53 12.70 -15.77
C GLN A 87 -5.92 12.24 -15.30
N ASP A 88 -6.42 11.09 -15.79
CA ASP A 88 -7.75 10.58 -15.45
C ASP A 88 -7.75 9.36 -14.50
N ILE A 89 -6.61 8.70 -14.25
CA ILE A 89 -6.60 7.47 -13.43
C ILE A 89 -6.66 7.76 -11.93
N GLN A 90 -6.11 8.91 -11.51
CA GLN A 90 -6.29 9.47 -10.15
C GLN A 90 -7.77 9.64 -9.79
N THR A 91 -8.63 9.66 -10.80
CA THR A 91 -9.98 10.17 -10.68
C THR A 91 -11.00 9.09 -10.32
N VAL A 92 -10.68 7.81 -10.45
CA VAL A 92 -11.62 6.78 -9.99
C VAL A 92 -11.72 6.76 -8.46
N SER A 93 -10.66 7.15 -7.72
CA SER A 93 -10.76 7.32 -6.26
C SER A 93 -11.00 8.78 -5.83
N ALA A 94 -10.50 9.76 -6.60
CA ALA A 94 -10.67 11.18 -6.30
C ALA A 94 -11.92 11.85 -6.94
N LYS A 95 -12.24 11.63 -8.24
CA LYS A 95 -13.49 12.12 -8.89
C LYS A 95 -14.71 11.33 -8.43
N ALA A 96 -14.59 10.05 -8.05
CA ALA A 96 -15.75 9.32 -7.50
C ALA A 96 -16.21 9.87 -6.14
N GLY A 97 -15.49 10.84 -5.54
CA GLY A 97 -15.88 11.42 -4.26
C GLY A 97 -16.07 10.39 -3.16
N VAL A 98 -15.55 9.16 -3.34
CA VAL A 98 -15.68 8.04 -2.42
C VAL A 98 -14.71 8.34 -1.29
N LYS A 99 -15.12 9.27 -0.41
CA LYS A 99 -14.75 9.18 0.99
C LYS A 99 -15.02 7.73 1.33
N LYS A 100 -13.98 6.97 1.68
CA LYS A 100 -14.10 5.61 2.19
C LYS A 100 -14.91 5.71 3.47
N MET A 101 -16.23 5.81 3.33
CA MET A 101 -17.12 6.05 4.45
C MET A 101 -17.22 4.71 5.16
N PRO A 102 -16.80 4.65 6.43
CA PRO A 102 -16.93 3.43 7.19
C PRO A 102 -18.41 3.05 7.21
N THR A 103 -18.72 1.78 6.95
CA THR A 103 -20.09 1.29 7.03
C THR A 103 -20.65 1.56 8.43
N ARG A 104 -21.98 1.71 8.56
CA ARG A 104 -22.61 1.96 9.88
C ARG A 104 -22.24 0.90 10.92
N ALA A 105 -22.07 -0.36 10.49
CA ALA A 105 -21.57 -1.44 11.33
C ALA A 105 -20.14 -1.18 11.81
N HIS A 106 -19.24 -0.76 10.91
CA HIS A 106 -17.86 -0.41 11.30
C HIS A 106 -17.82 0.81 12.23
N ALA A 107 -18.61 1.84 11.95
CA ALA A 107 -18.71 3.03 12.80
C ALA A 107 -19.22 2.69 14.21
N GLY A 108 -20.24 1.82 14.31
CA GLY A 108 -20.76 1.31 15.58
C GLY A 108 -19.72 0.49 16.34
N ALA A 109 -18.99 -0.39 15.66
CA ALA A 109 -17.91 -1.17 16.26
C ALA A 109 -16.79 -0.26 16.81
N VAL A 110 -16.38 0.77 16.07
CA VAL A 110 -15.38 1.74 16.53
C VAL A 110 -15.86 2.51 17.76
N GLN A 111 -17.14 2.89 17.82
CA GLN A 111 -17.72 3.56 18.98
C GLN A 111 -17.72 2.68 20.22
N ALA A 112 -18.08 1.40 20.08
CA ALA A 112 -18.06 0.43 21.16
C ALA A 112 -16.63 0.20 21.69
N ILE A 113 -15.65 0.05 20.79
CA ILE A 113 -14.23 -0.10 21.16
C ILE A 113 -13.73 1.14 21.91
N ARG A 114 -14.05 2.35 21.43
CA ARG A 114 -13.69 3.61 22.12
C ARG A 114 -14.34 3.72 23.50
N ALA A 115 -15.62 3.36 23.63
CA ALA A 115 -16.33 3.37 24.91
C ALA A 115 -15.72 2.37 25.90
N ALA A 116 -15.37 1.17 25.44
CA ALA A 116 -14.70 0.15 26.25
C ALA A 116 -13.30 0.60 26.71
N ALA A 117 -12.51 1.22 25.83
CA ALA A 117 -11.18 1.76 26.18
C ALA A 117 -11.27 2.83 27.28
N VAL A 118 -12.26 3.73 27.21
CA VAL A 118 -12.49 4.75 28.24
C VAL A 118 -12.98 4.14 29.56
N ALA A 119 -13.79 3.08 29.51
CA ALA A 119 -14.25 2.38 30.70
C ALA A 119 -13.08 1.67 31.42
N GLU A 120 -12.17 1.04 30.68
CA GLU A 120 -10.97 0.40 31.23
C GLU A 120 -10.00 1.42 31.84
N ASP A 121 -9.76 2.57 31.21
CA ASP A 121 -8.93 3.64 31.78
C ASP A 121 -9.50 4.16 33.12
N LYS A 122 -10.82 4.36 33.20
CA LYS A 122 -11.48 4.74 34.46
C LYS A 122 -11.35 3.67 35.55
N LYS A 123 -11.39 2.39 35.19
CA LYS A 123 -11.24 1.26 36.12
C LYS A 123 -9.80 1.16 36.64
N GLN A 124 -8.80 1.40 35.79
CA GLN A 124 -7.39 1.47 36.19
C GLN A 124 -7.10 2.67 37.09
N ARG A 125 -7.68 3.84 36.80
CA ARG A 125 -7.56 5.03 37.67
C ARG A 125 -8.22 4.82 39.03
N LYS A 126 -9.36 4.13 39.10
CA LYS A 126 -9.98 3.72 40.38
C LYS A 126 -9.11 2.74 41.17
N LYS A 127 -8.57 1.69 40.55
CA LYS A 127 -7.63 0.76 41.21
C LYS A 127 -6.37 1.46 41.73
N LYS A 128 -5.87 2.49 41.03
CA LYS A 128 -4.71 3.27 41.46
C LYS A 128 -5.04 4.25 42.60
N GLY A 129 -6.25 4.82 42.62
CA GLY A 129 -6.73 5.68 43.71
C GLY A 129 -7.12 4.93 44.98
N GLU A 130 -7.55 3.68 44.87
CA GLU A 130 -7.94 2.83 46.01
C GLU A 130 -6.72 2.30 46.80
N LEU A 131 -5.51 2.33 46.22
CA LEU A 131 -4.27 1.98 46.93
C LEU A 131 -3.74 3.10 47.85
N ASP A 132 -4.18 4.36 47.68
CA ASP A 132 -3.61 5.53 48.38
C ASP A 132 -4.46 6.02 49.58
N THR A 133 -5.70 5.55 49.74
CA THR A 133 -6.58 5.98 50.86
C THR A 133 -6.53 5.05 52.08
N GLY A 134 -5.52 4.18 52.17
CA GLY A 134 -5.39 3.14 53.19
C GLY A 134 -4.49 3.48 54.39
N SER A 135 -4.39 4.73 54.87
CA SER A 135 -3.83 4.98 56.22
C SER A 135 -4.15 6.39 56.74
N SER A 136 -5.21 6.52 57.54
CA SER A 136 -5.40 7.62 58.51
C SER A 136 -6.69 7.39 59.32
N SER A 137 -6.63 6.55 60.35
CA SER A 137 -7.66 6.49 61.39
C SER A 137 -7.10 7.05 62.70
N GLY A 138 -7.05 8.38 62.80
CA GLY A 138 -6.80 9.12 64.06
C GLY A 138 -8.06 9.80 64.55
N ARG A 139 -8.95 9.09 65.27
CA ARG A 139 -10.13 9.70 65.93
C ARG A 139 -9.73 10.27 67.29
N GLY A 140 -9.34 11.54 67.33
CA GLY A 140 -9.21 12.33 68.56
C GLY A 140 -10.48 13.15 68.85
N ARG A 141 -11.46 12.56 69.55
CA ARG A 141 -12.64 13.27 70.08
C ARG A 141 -12.26 13.92 71.42
N ARG A 142 -11.97 15.23 71.45
CA ARG A 142 -11.90 16.00 72.70
C ARG A 142 -13.28 16.62 72.98
N LYS A 143 -14.01 16.08 73.97
CA LYS A 143 -15.21 16.71 74.53
C LYS A 143 -14.79 17.99 75.27
N ARG A 144 -15.45 19.11 74.96
CA ARG A 144 -15.51 20.29 75.84
C ARG A 144 -16.55 20.03 76.92
N VAL A 145 -16.16 20.13 78.18
CA VAL A 145 -16.97 20.58 79.32
C VAL A 145 -16.05 21.46 80.15
#